data_AF-A0A378WDZ7-F1
#
_entry.id   AF-A0A378WDZ7-F1
#
_cell.length_a   1.000
_cell.length_b   1.000
_cell.length_c   1.000
_cell.angle_alpha   90.00
_cell.angle_beta   90.00
_cell.angle_gamma   90.00
#
_symmetry.space_group_name_H-M   'P 1'
#
loop_
_entity.id
_entity.type
_entity.pdbx_description
1 polymer ?
#
loop_
_entity_poly.entity_id
_entity_poly.type
_entity_poly.pdbx_seq_one_letter_code
_entity_poly.pdbx_strand_id
1 'polypeptide(L)'
;MTTARNVYLVRPWDYPAVDLPERVTPKWVGEVTASQVGDAYIAAHLVPARQDKQYKAAWRTFWRALSFNDRRRRRIVATLVGWRDEAEAELASGDLSEEQSSVLRKFRSNVNGALDRIDRESGEALAWAGVEFAKYPPEMRAMLETLVVALDEFRQGRLQAHEVVAALAVVDLDPRDRSVQIPDATRQWVRNEIAKVAGD
;
A
#
# COMPACT_ATOMS: atom_id res chain seq x y z
N MET A 1 -18.25 30.04 -17.75
CA MET A 1 -17.19 29.48 -16.89
C MET A 1 -17.63 29.58 -15.44
N THR A 2 -18.30 28.57 -14.91
CA THR A 2 -18.46 28.40 -13.46
C THR A 2 -18.83 26.95 -13.18
N THR A 3 -17.98 26.23 -12.46
CA THR A 3 -18.30 25.36 -11.32
C THR A 3 -17.02 24.58 -10.98
N ALA A 4 -16.08 25.27 -10.33
CA ALA A 4 -14.99 24.63 -9.61
C ALA A 4 -15.15 25.08 -8.15
N ARG A 5 -15.10 24.13 -7.22
CA ARG A 5 -15.32 24.23 -5.75
C ARG A 5 -16.76 24.04 -5.27
N ASN A 6 -17.17 22.78 -5.15
CA ASN A 6 -18.16 22.39 -4.15
C ASN A 6 -17.93 20.94 -3.64
N VAL A 7 -16.67 20.64 -3.29
CA VAL A 7 -16.31 19.46 -2.46
C VAL A 7 -16.04 19.96 -1.03
N TYR A 8 -16.92 20.82 -0.53
CA TYR A 8 -16.92 21.24 0.86
C TYR A 8 -17.84 20.29 1.64
N LEU A 9 -17.26 19.63 2.65
CA LEU A 9 -17.92 19.24 3.91
C LEU A 9 -18.84 18.02 3.90
N VAL A 10 -18.44 16.89 3.30
CA VAL A 10 -18.96 15.60 3.79
C VAL A 10 -18.07 15.18 4.94
N ARG A 11 -18.63 15.07 6.15
CA ARG A 11 -17.85 14.59 7.30
C ARG A 11 -17.42 13.15 7.03
N PRO A 12 -16.26 12.71 7.55
CA PRO A 12 -15.74 11.37 7.24
C PRO A 12 -16.67 10.20 7.62
N TRP A 13 -17.54 10.40 8.61
CA TRP A 13 -18.56 9.43 9.04
C TRP A 13 -19.89 9.55 8.29
N ASP A 14 -20.03 10.54 7.40
CA ASP A 14 -21.22 10.78 6.57
C ASP A 14 -21.00 10.41 5.09
N TYR A 15 -19.84 9.84 4.73
CA TYR A 15 -19.60 9.38 3.36
C TYR A 15 -20.65 8.36 2.90
N PRO A 16 -21.09 8.42 1.63
CA PRO A 16 -22.03 7.46 1.11
C PRO A 16 -21.42 6.06 1.13
N ALA A 17 -22.28 5.06 1.36
CA ALA A 17 -21.87 3.66 1.24
C ALA A 17 -21.45 3.38 -0.21
N VAL A 18 -20.16 3.12 -0.40
CA VAL A 18 -19.59 2.58 -1.65
C VAL A 18 -19.15 1.15 -1.38
N ASP A 19 -19.22 0.29 -2.41
CA ASP A 19 -18.83 -1.12 -2.29
C ASP A 19 -17.53 -1.40 -3.04
N LEU A 20 -16.72 -2.34 -2.53
CA LEU A 20 -15.56 -2.83 -3.25
C LEU A 20 -16.00 -3.59 -4.51
N PRO A 21 -15.24 -3.49 -5.61
CA PRO A 21 -15.49 -4.35 -6.76
C PRO A 21 -15.24 -5.81 -6.38
N GLU A 22 -15.84 -6.72 -7.15
CA GLU A 22 -15.69 -8.16 -6.95
C GLU A 22 -14.21 -8.61 -6.92
N ARG A 23 -13.38 -7.95 -7.74
CA ARG A 23 -11.94 -8.18 -7.82
C ARG A 23 -11.15 -6.92 -7.51
N VAL A 24 -10.64 -6.84 -6.29
CA VAL A 24 -9.68 -5.80 -5.88
C VAL A 24 -8.28 -6.20 -6.31
N THR A 25 -7.58 -5.31 -7.01
CA THR A 25 -6.17 -5.46 -7.40
C THR A 25 -5.35 -4.27 -6.90
N PRO A 26 -4.05 -4.41 -6.64
CA PRO A 26 -3.24 -3.28 -6.20
C PRO A 26 -3.28 -2.08 -7.17
N LYS A 27 -3.32 -2.36 -8.48
CA LYS A 27 -3.51 -1.36 -9.54
C LYS A 27 -4.77 -0.55 -9.32
N TRP A 28 -5.89 -1.25 -9.19
CA TRP A 28 -7.19 -0.63 -8.94
C TRP A 28 -7.18 0.18 -7.64
N VAL A 29 -6.57 -0.32 -6.56
CA VAL A 29 -6.42 0.44 -5.31
C VAL A 29 -5.62 1.72 -5.54
N GLY A 30 -4.58 1.65 -6.35
CA GLY A 30 -3.79 2.81 -6.71
C GLY A 30 -4.54 3.86 -7.52
N GLU A 31 -5.41 3.42 -8.42
CA GLU A 31 -6.26 4.29 -9.24
C GLU A 31 -7.38 4.92 -8.40
N VAL A 32 -8.10 4.12 -7.59
CA VAL A 32 -9.23 4.62 -6.80
C VAL A 32 -8.79 5.61 -5.74
N THR A 33 -7.64 5.40 -5.08
CA THR A 33 -7.11 6.31 -4.05
C THR A 33 -6.58 7.62 -4.62
N ALA A 34 -6.21 7.64 -5.91
CA ALA A 34 -5.84 8.85 -6.62
C ALA A 34 -7.07 9.63 -7.13
N SER A 35 -8.25 9.01 -7.16
CA SER A 35 -9.49 9.62 -7.63
C SER A 35 -10.17 10.48 -6.57
N GLN A 36 -11.16 11.28 -6.99
CA GLN A 36 -11.97 12.12 -6.11
C GLN A 36 -12.83 11.33 -5.12
N VAL A 37 -13.11 10.05 -5.40
CA VAL A 37 -13.93 9.18 -4.54
C VAL A 37 -13.11 8.29 -3.61
N GLY A 38 -11.77 8.38 -3.66
CA GLY A 38 -10.88 7.50 -2.91
C GLY A 38 -11.12 7.53 -1.40
N ASP A 39 -11.39 8.71 -0.86
CA ASP A 39 -11.65 8.92 0.57
C ASP A 39 -12.97 8.24 1.00
N ALA A 40 -14.01 8.28 0.17
CA ALA A 40 -15.27 7.56 0.42
C ALA A 40 -15.04 6.03 0.48
N TYR A 41 -14.18 5.49 -0.39
CA TYR A 41 -13.79 4.08 -0.34
C TYR A 41 -13.06 3.73 0.95
N ILE A 42 -12.13 4.57 1.41
CA ILE A 42 -11.40 4.32 2.66
C ILE A 42 -12.36 4.35 3.85
N ALA A 43 -13.23 5.37 3.92
CA ALA A 43 -14.20 5.55 5.00
C ALA A 43 -15.19 4.38 5.09
N ALA A 44 -15.78 3.98 3.96
CA ALA A 44 -16.74 2.86 3.90
C ALA A 44 -16.11 1.50 4.28
N HIS A 45 -14.79 1.39 4.27
CA HIS A 45 -14.06 0.12 4.43
C HIS A 45 -13.09 0.11 5.61
N LEU A 46 -13.19 1.04 6.57
CA LEU A 46 -12.38 1.00 7.81
C LEU A 46 -12.49 -0.37 8.51
N VAL A 47 -13.69 -0.94 8.49
CA VAL A 47 -14.01 -2.32 8.88
C VAL A 47 -14.70 -3.04 7.71
N PRO A 48 -14.73 -4.38 7.68
CA PRO A 48 -15.45 -5.09 6.63
C PRO A 48 -16.96 -4.81 6.71
N ALA A 49 -17.56 -4.27 5.63
CA ALA A 49 -19.01 -4.07 5.56
C ALA A 49 -19.80 -5.39 5.45
N ARG A 50 -19.16 -6.44 4.91
CA ARG A 50 -19.74 -7.78 4.78
C ARG A 50 -18.81 -8.84 5.38
N GLN A 51 -19.40 -9.94 5.84
CA GLN A 51 -18.67 -11.00 6.54
C GLN A 51 -18.29 -12.19 5.64
N ASP A 52 -18.73 -12.21 4.39
CA ASP A 52 -18.47 -13.29 3.46
C ASP A 52 -16.98 -13.37 3.06
N LYS A 53 -16.56 -14.57 2.68
CA LYS A 53 -15.15 -14.89 2.41
C LYS A 53 -14.58 -14.06 1.25
N GLN A 54 -15.39 -13.82 0.22
CA GLN A 54 -14.96 -13.12 -1.00
C GLN A 54 -14.70 -11.65 -0.70
N TYR A 55 -15.66 -10.99 -0.04
CA TYR A 55 -15.51 -9.61 0.38
C TYR A 55 -14.37 -9.43 1.39
N LYS A 56 -14.22 -10.32 2.38
CA LYS A 56 -13.08 -10.27 3.31
C LYS A 56 -11.74 -10.41 2.60
N ALA A 57 -11.66 -11.17 1.51
CA ALA A 57 -10.46 -11.24 0.69
C ALA A 57 -10.20 -9.92 -0.04
N ALA A 58 -11.22 -9.34 -0.69
CA ALA A 58 -11.15 -8.03 -1.34
C ALA A 58 -10.73 -6.91 -0.36
N TRP A 59 -11.33 -6.89 0.83
CA TRP A 59 -11.02 -5.94 1.90
C TRP A 59 -9.58 -6.07 2.40
N ARG A 60 -9.07 -7.30 2.59
CA ARG A 60 -7.66 -7.52 2.94
C ARG A 60 -6.73 -7.02 1.85
N THR A 61 -7.01 -7.33 0.58
CA THR A 61 -6.22 -6.84 -0.56
C THR A 61 -6.24 -5.31 -0.65
N PHE A 62 -7.40 -4.69 -0.37
CA PHE A 62 -7.56 -3.24 -0.35
C PHE A 62 -6.60 -2.60 0.66
N TRP A 63 -6.69 -3.00 1.93
CA TRP A 63 -5.83 -2.45 2.98
C TRP A 63 -4.36 -2.77 2.77
N ARG A 64 -4.06 -3.99 2.33
CA ARG A 64 -2.70 -4.39 2.00
C ARG A 64 -2.04 -3.47 0.97
N ALA A 65 -2.79 -3.13 -0.08
CA ALA A 65 -2.32 -2.23 -1.11
C ALA A 65 -2.18 -0.77 -0.61
N LEU A 66 -3.04 -0.31 0.31
CA LEU A 66 -2.90 1.02 0.93
C LEU A 66 -1.64 1.18 1.78
N SER A 67 -1.20 0.08 2.40
CA SER A 67 0.00 0.04 3.24
C SER A 67 1.30 0.07 2.42
N PHE A 68 1.22 -0.09 1.09
CA PHE A 68 2.34 -0.06 0.16
C PHE A 68 2.46 1.30 -0.50
N ASN A 69 3.64 1.60 -1.04
CA ASN A 69 4.05 2.89 -1.58
C ASN A 69 4.12 3.96 -0.47
N ASP A 70 5.34 4.24 -0.01
CA ASP A 70 5.57 5.12 1.13
C ASP A 70 4.93 6.52 0.96
N ARG A 71 5.06 7.12 -0.23
CA ARG A 71 4.44 8.43 -0.52
C ARG A 71 2.92 8.38 -0.40
N ARG A 72 2.28 7.34 -0.94
CA ARG A 72 0.82 7.18 -0.87
C ARG A 72 0.41 6.87 0.57
N ARG A 73 1.06 5.92 1.24
CA ARG A 73 0.80 5.56 2.62
C ARG A 73 0.82 6.78 3.54
N ARG A 74 1.83 7.65 3.43
CA ARG A 74 1.91 8.91 4.22
C ARG A 74 0.68 9.79 4.03
N ARG A 75 0.17 9.93 2.80
CA ARG A 75 -1.09 10.65 2.54
C ARG A 75 -2.26 9.97 3.25
N ILE A 76 -2.41 8.65 3.11
CA ILE A 76 -3.52 7.90 3.72
C ILE A 76 -3.48 8.01 5.25
N VAL A 77 -2.30 7.89 5.86
CA VAL A 77 -2.10 8.09 7.29
C VAL A 77 -2.49 9.51 7.71
N ALA A 78 -2.06 10.53 6.97
CA ALA A 78 -2.44 11.92 7.25
C ALA A 78 -3.96 12.14 7.16
N THR A 79 -4.62 11.55 6.16
CA THR A 79 -6.08 11.58 6.03
C THR A 79 -6.77 10.92 7.24
N LEU A 80 -6.35 9.72 7.64
CA LEU A 80 -6.92 9.01 8.77
C LEU A 80 -6.70 9.74 10.10
N VAL A 81 -5.51 10.30 10.31
CA VAL A 81 -5.21 11.14 11.48
C VAL A 81 -6.12 12.38 11.51
N GLY A 82 -6.27 13.09 10.38
CA GLY A 82 -7.18 14.22 10.27
C GLY A 82 -8.62 13.84 10.63
N TRP A 83 -9.13 12.72 10.14
CA TRP A 83 -10.47 12.23 10.48
C TRP A 83 -10.64 11.86 11.94
N ARG A 84 -9.62 11.27 12.56
CA ARG A 84 -9.63 10.96 13.99
C ARG A 84 -9.71 12.25 14.81
N ASP A 85 -8.88 13.23 14.47
CA ASP A 85 -8.80 14.50 15.17
C ASP A 85 -10.10 15.32 14.99
N GLU A 86 -10.72 15.29 13.80
CA GLU A 86 -12.05 15.85 13.55
C GLU A 86 -13.14 15.18 14.41
N ALA A 87 -13.15 13.85 14.50
CA ALA A 87 -14.10 13.13 15.33
C ALA A 87 -13.92 13.42 16.82
N GLU A 88 -12.68 13.59 17.28
CA GLU A 88 -12.36 13.98 18.66
C GLU A 88 -12.80 15.39 18.99
N ALA A 89 -12.57 16.36 18.09
CA ALA A 89 -13.04 17.73 18.25
C ALA A 89 -14.58 17.79 18.32
N GLU A 90 -15.27 17.04 17.47
CA GLU A 90 -16.74 17.00 17.45
C GLU A 90 -17.30 16.38 18.74
N LEU A 91 -16.69 15.28 19.22
CA LEU A 91 -17.03 14.66 20.51
C LEU A 91 -16.80 15.60 21.71
N ALA A 92 -15.80 16.48 21.64
CA ALA A 92 -15.48 17.43 22.69
C ALA A 92 -16.41 18.65 22.72
N SER A 93 -17.17 18.91 21.65
CA SER A 93 -18.06 20.08 21.56
C SER A 93 -19.22 20.04 22.57
N GLY A 94 -19.68 18.84 22.96
CA GLY A 94 -20.77 18.65 23.91
C GLY A 94 -22.18 18.82 23.31
N ASP A 95 -22.29 19.19 22.04
CA ASP A 95 -23.57 19.49 21.36
C ASP A 95 -24.18 18.27 20.63
N LEU A 96 -23.73 17.06 20.95
CA LEU A 96 -24.13 15.84 20.26
C LEU A 96 -25.17 15.06 21.05
N SER A 97 -26.13 14.46 20.35
CA SER A 97 -26.98 13.42 20.92
C SER A 97 -26.14 12.20 21.31
N GLU A 98 -26.67 11.33 22.18
CA GLU A 98 -25.98 10.08 22.54
C GLU A 98 -25.78 9.16 21.31
N GLU A 99 -26.74 9.18 20.37
CA GLU A 99 -26.62 8.45 19.12
C GLU A 99 -25.46 8.96 18.26
N GLN A 100 -25.37 10.28 18.07
CA GLN A 100 -24.26 10.91 17.33
C GLN A 100 -22.91 10.65 18.00
N SER A 101 -22.87 10.76 19.33
CA SER A 101 -21.68 10.47 20.13
C SER A 101 -21.24 9.01 19.98
N SER A 102 -22.17 8.06 19.98
CA SER A 102 -21.90 6.64 19.77
C SER A 102 -21.31 6.36 18.38
N VAL A 103 -21.89 6.95 17.33
CA VAL A 103 -21.40 6.86 15.94
C VAL A 103 -19.95 7.35 15.84
N LEU A 104 -19.66 8.53 16.40
CA LEU A 104 -18.31 9.11 16.37
C LEU A 104 -17.28 8.29 17.15
N ARG A 105 -17.63 7.79 18.34
CA ARG A 105 -16.74 6.91 19.13
C ARG A 105 -16.39 5.65 18.33
N LYS A 106 -17.37 5.05 17.65
CA LYS A 106 -17.17 3.87 16.79
C LYS A 106 -16.31 4.22 15.57
N PHE A 107 -16.60 5.33 14.90
CA PHE A 107 -15.81 5.81 13.77
C PHE A 107 -14.34 6.01 14.16
N ARG A 108 -14.07 6.75 15.26
CA ARG A 108 -12.73 6.94 15.81
C ARG A 108 -12.02 5.62 16.09
N SER A 109 -12.71 4.67 16.72
CA SER A 109 -12.16 3.33 16.98
C SER A 109 -11.81 2.59 15.69
N ASN A 110 -12.64 2.70 14.65
CA ASN A 110 -12.38 2.07 13.36
C ASN A 110 -11.19 2.71 12.63
N VAL A 111 -11.03 4.04 12.73
CA VAL A 111 -9.87 4.77 12.20
C VAL A 111 -8.58 4.32 12.90
N ASN A 112 -8.59 4.19 14.24
CA ASN A 112 -7.43 3.66 14.97
C ASN A 112 -7.08 2.23 14.51
N GLY A 113 -8.07 1.35 14.36
CA GLY A 113 -7.84 0.00 13.85
C GLY A 113 -7.32 -0.06 12.40
N ALA A 114 -7.61 0.97 11.60
CA ALA A 114 -7.03 1.13 10.25
C ALA A 114 -5.57 1.61 10.32
N LEU A 115 -5.26 2.57 11.19
CA LEU A 115 -3.89 3.04 11.43
C LEU A 115 -2.98 1.90 11.93
N ASP A 116 -3.44 1.12 12.91
CA ASP A 116 -2.69 -0.04 13.44
C ASP A 116 -2.44 -1.11 12.36
N ARG A 117 -3.36 -1.22 11.39
CA ARG A 117 -3.21 -2.15 10.26
C ARG A 117 -2.15 -1.66 9.29
N ILE A 118 -2.19 -0.38 8.93
CA ILE A 118 -1.18 0.24 8.06
C ILE A 118 0.20 0.13 8.71
N ASP A 119 0.31 0.45 10.00
CA ASP A 119 1.58 0.40 10.74
C ASP A 119 2.21 -0.99 10.66
N ARG A 120 1.46 -2.03 11.04
CA ARG A 120 1.90 -3.44 10.98
C ARG A 120 2.35 -3.84 9.57
N GLU A 121 1.58 -3.45 8.56
CA GLU A 121 1.81 -3.87 7.17
C GLU A 121 2.92 -3.07 6.48
N SER A 122 3.22 -1.87 6.98
CA SER A 122 4.23 -0.95 6.44
C SER A 122 5.67 -1.34 6.77
N GLY A 123 5.86 -2.18 7.80
CA GLY A 123 7.17 -2.75 8.16
C GLY A 123 7.57 -3.96 7.31
N GLU A 124 6.74 -4.37 6.35
CA GLU A 124 7.06 -5.53 5.53
C GLU A 124 7.96 -5.21 4.34
N ALA A 125 8.67 -6.25 3.85
CA ALA A 125 9.51 -6.13 2.66
C ALA A 125 8.73 -5.58 1.45
N LEU A 126 9.38 -4.65 0.74
CA LEU A 126 8.88 -3.85 -0.37
C LEU A 126 7.70 -2.93 -0.04
N ALA A 127 7.32 -2.73 1.23
CA ALA A 127 6.25 -1.80 1.57
C ALA A 127 6.58 -0.34 1.20
N TRP A 128 7.87 0.00 1.06
CA TRP A 128 8.31 1.30 0.53
C TRP A 128 8.12 1.43 -0.99
N ALA A 129 8.07 0.31 -1.72
CA ALA A 129 7.96 0.27 -3.17
C ALA A 129 6.51 0.46 -3.66
N GLY A 130 6.30 0.39 -4.98
CA GLY A 130 4.98 0.59 -5.59
C GLY A 130 3.89 -0.37 -5.07
N VAL A 131 2.63 0.07 -5.17
CA VAL A 131 1.46 -0.69 -4.69
C VAL A 131 1.36 -2.09 -5.30
N GLU A 132 1.81 -2.26 -6.54
CA GLU A 132 1.83 -3.53 -7.26
C GLU A 132 2.58 -4.65 -6.53
N PHE A 133 3.56 -4.32 -5.69
CA PHE A 133 4.33 -5.33 -4.98
C PHE A 133 3.52 -6.01 -3.87
N ALA A 134 2.43 -5.41 -3.41
CA ALA A 134 1.57 -5.96 -2.36
C ALA A 134 0.96 -7.34 -2.70
N LYS A 135 0.87 -7.70 -4.00
CA LYS A 135 0.34 -8.99 -4.46
C LYS A 135 1.30 -10.16 -4.28
N TYR A 136 2.60 -9.90 -4.12
CA TYR A 136 3.59 -10.95 -4.03
C TYR A 136 3.63 -11.56 -2.61
N PRO A 137 3.83 -12.89 -2.50
CA PRO A 137 4.05 -13.55 -1.21
C PRO A 137 5.22 -12.94 -0.43
N PRO A 138 5.21 -13.00 0.92
CA PRO A 138 6.26 -12.42 1.76
C PRO A 138 7.68 -12.85 1.37
N GLU A 139 7.90 -14.14 1.09
CA GLU A 139 9.21 -14.68 0.69
C GLU A 139 9.73 -14.05 -0.60
N MET A 140 8.86 -13.91 -1.62
CA MET A 140 9.25 -13.24 -2.87
C MET A 140 9.59 -11.78 -2.65
N ARG A 141 8.87 -11.08 -1.77
CA ARG A 141 9.16 -9.67 -1.46
C ARG A 141 10.46 -9.51 -0.70
N ALA A 142 10.73 -10.37 0.28
CA ALA A 142 11.99 -10.36 1.03
C ALA A 142 13.19 -10.63 0.11
N MET A 143 13.06 -11.60 -0.80
CA MET A 143 14.06 -11.88 -1.84
C MET A 143 14.30 -10.65 -2.73
N LEU A 144 13.23 -10.09 -3.31
CA LEU A 144 13.34 -8.93 -4.19
C LEU A 144 13.91 -7.70 -3.47
N GLU A 145 13.49 -7.44 -2.24
CA GLU A 145 14.01 -6.34 -1.43
C GLU A 145 15.51 -6.51 -1.16
N THR A 146 15.94 -7.71 -0.75
CA THR A 146 17.36 -8.01 -0.52
C THR A 146 18.19 -7.69 -1.75
N LEU A 147 17.75 -8.13 -2.93
CA LEU A 147 18.48 -7.88 -4.18
C LEU A 147 18.51 -6.40 -4.55
N VAL A 148 17.38 -5.70 -4.42
CA VAL A 148 17.30 -4.27 -4.75
C VAL A 148 18.14 -3.42 -3.79
N VAL A 149 18.09 -3.73 -2.50
CA VAL A 149 18.90 -3.03 -1.48
C VAL A 149 20.38 -3.29 -1.72
N ALA A 150 20.81 -4.54 -2.00
CA ALA A 150 22.21 -4.82 -2.30
C ALA A 150 22.73 -4.00 -3.51
N LEU A 151 21.92 -3.87 -4.57
CA LEU A 151 22.27 -3.03 -5.72
C LEU A 151 22.34 -1.54 -5.37
N ASP A 152 21.41 -1.04 -4.54
CA ASP A 152 21.41 0.36 -4.13
C ASP A 152 22.57 0.69 -3.19
N GLU A 153 22.90 -0.19 -2.25
CA GLU A 153 24.07 -0.09 -1.37
C GLU A 153 25.38 -0.08 -2.17
N PHE A 154 25.50 -0.91 -3.22
CA PHE A 154 26.63 -0.87 -4.15
C PHE A 154 26.70 0.44 -4.94
N ARG A 155 25.56 0.93 -5.45
CA ARG A 155 25.48 2.23 -6.13
C ARG A 155 25.93 3.38 -5.22
N GLN A 156 25.69 3.27 -3.93
CA GLN A 156 26.10 4.23 -2.91
C GLN A 156 27.54 4.00 -2.40
N GLY A 157 28.27 3.02 -2.95
CA GLY A 157 29.65 2.71 -2.60
C GLY A 157 29.82 2.03 -1.23
N ARG A 158 28.73 1.56 -0.62
CA ARG A 158 28.75 0.86 0.68
C ARG A 158 28.99 -0.63 0.55
N LEU A 159 28.72 -1.20 -0.62
CA LEU A 159 29.12 -2.56 -0.99
C LEU A 159 30.09 -2.54 -2.16
N GLN A 160 30.96 -3.55 -2.22
CA GLN A 160 31.82 -3.89 -3.33
C GLN A 160 31.13 -4.89 -4.27
N ALA A 161 31.64 -5.02 -5.49
CA ALA A 161 31.03 -5.88 -6.51
C ALA A 161 30.87 -7.36 -6.07
N HIS A 162 31.84 -7.89 -5.34
CA HIS A 162 31.78 -9.27 -4.85
C HIS A 162 30.72 -9.48 -3.76
N GLU A 163 30.43 -8.45 -2.96
CA GLU A 163 29.39 -8.48 -1.92
C GLU A 163 27.98 -8.46 -2.54
N VAL A 164 27.80 -7.71 -3.64
CA VAL A 164 26.56 -7.76 -4.43
C VAL A 164 26.32 -9.15 -5.00
N VAL A 165 27.36 -9.78 -5.54
CA VAL A 165 27.25 -11.15 -6.07
C VAL A 165 26.91 -12.13 -4.94
N ALA A 166 27.48 -11.95 -3.74
CA ALA A 166 27.16 -12.78 -2.58
C ALA A 166 25.69 -12.64 -2.14
N ALA A 167 25.03 -11.51 -2.39
CA ALA A 167 23.60 -11.34 -2.12
C ALA A 167 22.72 -12.32 -2.91
N LEU A 168 23.18 -12.82 -4.07
CA LEU A 168 22.47 -13.88 -4.81
C LEU A 168 22.42 -15.18 -4.01
N ALA A 169 23.50 -15.54 -3.32
CA ALA A 169 23.55 -16.73 -2.48
C ALA A 169 22.65 -16.59 -1.25
N VAL A 170 22.57 -15.39 -0.66
CA VAL A 170 21.68 -15.09 0.49
C VAL A 170 20.22 -15.41 0.18
N VAL A 171 19.78 -15.21 -1.07
CA VAL A 171 18.40 -15.46 -1.50
C VAL A 171 18.24 -16.76 -2.30
N ASP A 172 19.23 -17.65 -2.27
CA ASP A 172 19.24 -18.92 -3.00
C ASP A 172 19.07 -18.75 -4.54
N LEU A 173 19.61 -17.67 -5.11
CA LEU A 173 19.58 -17.39 -6.55
C LEU A 173 20.97 -17.35 -7.20
N ASP A 174 22.03 -17.79 -6.52
CA ASP A 174 23.37 -17.84 -7.11
C ASP A 174 23.42 -18.86 -8.27
N PRO A 175 23.67 -18.44 -9.52
CA PRO A 175 23.77 -19.35 -10.65
C PRO A 175 24.96 -20.30 -10.57
N ARG A 176 25.98 -19.99 -9.75
CA ARG A 176 27.18 -20.82 -9.58
C ARG A 176 26.93 -22.04 -8.71
N ASP A 177 25.97 -21.93 -7.78
CA ASP A 177 25.61 -23.01 -6.87
C ASP A 177 24.64 -24.02 -7.52
N ARG A 178 24.23 -23.76 -8.77
CA ARG A 178 23.26 -24.57 -9.50
C ARG A 178 23.92 -25.31 -10.67
N SER A 179 23.55 -26.57 -10.81
CA SER A 179 23.94 -27.41 -11.96
C SER A 179 23.28 -26.99 -13.27
N VAL A 180 22.26 -26.14 -13.20
CA VAL A 180 21.51 -25.62 -14.35
C VAL A 180 21.99 -24.20 -14.65
N GLN A 181 22.57 -24.02 -15.84
CA GLN A 181 22.95 -22.71 -16.34
C GLN A 181 21.71 -21.90 -16.73
N ILE A 182 21.72 -20.58 -16.46
CA ILE A 182 20.70 -19.67 -16.99
C ILE A 182 20.80 -19.68 -18.53
N PRO A 183 19.69 -19.94 -19.26
CA PRO A 183 19.71 -20.00 -20.73
C PRO A 183 20.25 -18.72 -21.38
N ASP A 184 21.05 -18.86 -22.44
CA ASP A 184 21.65 -17.73 -23.16
C ASP A 184 20.59 -16.77 -23.74
N ALA A 185 19.46 -17.31 -24.20
CA ALA A 185 18.34 -16.50 -24.67
C ALA A 185 17.81 -15.55 -23.59
N THR A 186 17.71 -16.03 -22.33
CA THR A 186 17.30 -15.20 -21.19
C THR A 186 18.35 -14.13 -20.90
N ARG A 187 19.65 -14.48 -20.92
CA ARG A 187 20.75 -13.52 -20.70
C ARG A 187 20.74 -12.43 -21.77
N GLN A 188 20.56 -12.80 -23.04
CA GLN A 188 20.51 -11.86 -24.15
C GLN A 188 19.30 -10.95 -24.06
N TRP A 189 18.13 -11.48 -23.71
CA TRP A 189 16.92 -10.69 -23.49
C TRP A 189 17.14 -9.63 -22.39
N VAL A 190 17.68 -10.01 -21.22
CA VAL A 190 17.97 -9.05 -20.13
C VAL A 190 18.95 -7.96 -20.58
N ARG A 191 20.03 -8.31 -21.28
CA ARG A 191 21.00 -7.33 -21.81
C ARG A 191 20.33 -6.33 -22.75
N ASN A 192 19.44 -6.80 -23.61
CA ASN A 192 18.70 -5.94 -24.54
C ASN A 192 17.77 -4.98 -23.79
N GLU A 193 17.04 -5.46 -22.76
CA GLU A 193 16.18 -4.59 -21.94
C GLU A 193 16.98 -3.54 -21.17
N ILE A 194 18.14 -3.89 -20.62
CA ILE A 194 19.04 -2.91 -19.96
C ILE A 194 19.54 -1.88 -20.97
N ALA A 195 19.98 -2.31 -22.16
CA ALA A 195 20.49 -1.42 -23.20
C ALA A 195 19.45 -0.38 -23.66
N LYS A 196 18.17 -0.75 -23.71
CA LYS A 196 17.07 0.18 -24.02
C LYS A 196 16.95 1.31 -22.99
N VAL A 197 17.23 1.02 -21.72
CA VAL A 197 17.11 2.01 -20.63
C VAL A 197 18.39 2.82 -20.45
N ALA A 198 19.55 2.25 -20.77
CA ALA A 198 20.86 2.91 -20.65
C ALA A 198 21.29 3.72 -21.88
N GLY A 199 20.57 3.58 -23.00
CA GLY A 199 20.87 4.23 -24.29
C GLY A 199 20.08 5.51 -24.57
N ASP A 200 19.25 5.97 -23.63
CA ASP A 200 18.60 7.29 -23.59
C ASP A 200 19.28 8.19 -22.54
#